data_AF-A0A563VZW6-F1
#
_entry.id   AF-A0A563VZW6-F1
#
_cell.length_a   1.000
_cell.length_b   1.000
_cell.length_c   1.000
_cell.angle_alpha   90.00
_cell.angle_beta   90.00
_cell.angle_gamma   90.00
#
_symmetry.space_group_name_H-M   'P 1'
#
loop_
_entity.id
_entity.type
_entity.pdbx_description
1 polymer ?
#
loop_
_entity_poly.entity_id
_entity_poly.type
_entity_poly.pdbx_seq_one_letter_code
_entity_poly.pdbx_strand_id
1 'polypeptide(L)'
;MLSNKSSVRFVLLTTTSIIGGIFAGEITAQAATFSNSETSLSIDEFSILPQDPDGDSFRDAIAFTGNDDSVANANGDGTLAFVIEENDASLDLDFTSDASGDGSNYFGLGQSDSFASSIFFVDSNETLSFDFAVSLALENSVNSDLDGSVNTFSGVSFALFDDLNDTFLGELRAIGNLDTNLADGIDNDTIFATSNLNPAIDSFDDEQIFGGNQEFASLDVTGSIQQTFTEPTQVRLQANTFNVSCTQAPQTSNPCVRTAVPESNNIVGLILGFIGIGLFYRKRN
;
A
#
# COMPACT_ATOMS: atom_id res chain seq x y z
N MET A 1 -58.62 10.73 -26.01
CA MET A 1 -57.60 9.68 -25.84
C MET A 1 -56.39 10.31 -25.19
N LEU A 2 -56.03 9.78 -24.02
CA LEU A 2 -55.04 10.29 -23.08
C LEU A 2 -53.61 9.91 -23.49
N SER A 3 -52.65 10.58 -22.80
CA SER A 3 -51.28 10.10 -22.51
C SER A 3 -50.21 10.48 -23.54
N ASN A 4 -49.01 10.98 -23.20
CA ASN A 4 -48.41 11.34 -21.91
C ASN A 4 -47.24 12.30 -22.21
N LYS A 5 -47.05 13.37 -21.43
CA LYS A 5 -45.80 14.15 -21.41
C LYS A 5 -44.91 13.53 -20.33
N SER A 6 -43.77 12.96 -20.73
CA SER A 6 -42.76 12.49 -19.77
C SER A 6 -41.75 13.59 -19.53
N SER A 7 -41.80 14.19 -18.34
CA SER A 7 -40.77 15.08 -17.81
C SER A 7 -39.64 14.22 -17.24
N VAL A 8 -38.44 14.34 -17.80
CA VAL A 8 -37.23 13.73 -17.23
C VAL A 8 -36.80 14.59 -16.05
N ARG A 9 -36.98 14.05 -14.83
CA ARG A 9 -36.42 14.60 -13.60
C ARG A 9 -35.01 14.05 -13.43
N PHE A 10 -34.02 14.94 -13.44
CA PHE A 10 -32.67 14.61 -13.00
C PHE A 10 -32.69 14.50 -11.48
N VAL A 11 -32.52 13.28 -10.96
CA VAL A 11 -32.37 13.01 -9.54
C VAL A 11 -30.88 12.89 -9.28
N LEU A 12 -30.32 13.84 -8.55
CA LEU A 12 -29.01 13.73 -7.90
C LEU A 12 -29.08 12.53 -6.95
N LEU A 13 -28.29 11.49 -7.19
CA LEU A 13 -27.95 10.52 -6.16
C LEU A 13 -26.71 11.04 -5.43
N THR A 14 -26.94 11.52 -4.21
CA THR A 14 -25.91 11.60 -3.19
C THR A 14 -25.99 10.34 -2.31
N THR A 15 -24.88 10.04 -1.62
CA THR A 15 -24.70 9.01 -0.56
C THR A 15 -24.48 7.59 -1.10
N THR A 16 -23.51 6.79 -0.66
CA THR A 16 -22.69 6.72 0.57
C THR A 16 -21.34 6.08 0.22
N SER A 17 -20.22 6.60 0.73
CA SER A 17 -18.93 5.89 0.76
C SER A 17 -19.12 4.60 1.57
N ILE A 18 -19.05 3.45 0.91
CA ILE A 18 -19.03 2.14 1.55
C ILE A 18 -17.56 1.89 1.92
N ILE A 19 -17.10 2.44 3.04
CA ILE A 19 -15.94 1.87 3.73
C ILE A 19 -16.52 0.86 4.70
N GLY A 20 -16.62 -0.36 4.18
CA GLY A 20 -17.25 -1.50 4.82
C GLY A 20 -16.85 -2.73 4.04
N GLY A 21 -15.54 -2.93 3.92
CA GLY A 21 -14.96 -4.19 3.47
C GLY A 21 -15.28 -5.25 4.50
N ILE A 22 -16.42 -5.92 4.33
CA ILE A 22 -16.70 -7.18 4.99
C ILE A 22 -15.68 -8.17 4.43
N PHE A 23 -14.61 -8.47 5.18
CA PHE A 23 -13.81 -9.69 4.95
C PHE A 23 -14.68 -10.90 5.29
N ALA A 24 -15.53 -11.28 4.33
CA ALA A 24 -16.19 -12.57 4.28
C ALA A 24 -16.07 -13.12 2.86
N GLY A 25 -14.85 -13.12 2.34
CA GLY A 25 -14.45 -14.11 1.35
C GLY A 25 -14.08 -15.37 2.09
N GLU A 26 -14.92 -16.40 2.01
CA GLU A 26 -14.47 -17.75 2.32
C GLU A 26 -13.24 -18.01 1.42
N ILE A 27 -12.06 -18.15 2.03
CA ILE A 27 -10.83 -18.56 1.33
C ILE A 27 -11.06 -19.97 0.80
N THR A 28 -11.67 -20.08 -0.36
CA THR A 28 -11.78 -21.32 -1.11
C THR A 28 -10.54 -21.43 -2.00
N ALA A 29 -9.36 -21.63 -1.40
CA ALA A 29 -8.12 -21.80 -2.16
C ALA A 29 -7.31 -23.00 -1.64
N GLN A 30 -7.07 -23.94 -2.54
CA GLN A 30 -6.42 -25.24 -2.37
C GLN A 30 -4.89 -25.16 -2.09
N ALA A 31 -4.39 -24.08 -1.48
CA ALA A 31 -2.95 -23.91 -1.24
C ALA A 31 -2.58 -24.35 0.19
N ALA A 32 -1.45 -25.03 0.35
CA ALA A 32 -0.92 -25.41 1.66
C ALA A 32 -0.16 -24.27 2.35
N THR A 33 0.15 -23.22 1.62
CA THR A 33 0.81 -22.03 2.12
C THR A 33 0.36 -20.81 1.34
N PHE A 34 0.14 -19.70 2.03
CA PHE A 34 -0.43 -18.46 1.50
C PHE A 34 0.19 -17.24 2.18
N SER A 35 0.31 -16.15 1.41
CA SER A 35 0.86 -14.86 1.78
C SER A 35 0.11 -13.79 1.01
N ASN A 36 -0.38 -12.77 1.69
CA ASN A 36 -1.08 -11.64 1.09
C ASN A 36 -0.78 -10.35 1.82
N SER A 37 -0.52 -9.30 1.04
CA SER A 37 -0.36 -7.93 1.49
C SER A 37 -1.25 -7.02 0.66
N GLU A 38 -1.96 -6.12 1.34
CA GLU A 38 -2.82 -5.11 0.75
C GLU A 38 -2.49 -3.74 1.36
N THR A 39 -2.54 -2.70 0.52
CA THR A 39 -2.47 -1.30 0.91
C THR A 39 -3.55 -0.51 0.19
N SER A 40 -4.18 0.41 0.91
CA SER A 40 -5.00 1.46 0.33
C SER A 40 -4.58 2.83 0.87
N LEU A 41 -4.53 3.83 0.00
CA LEU A 41 -4.41 5.24 0.35
C LEU A 41 -5.43 6.01 -0.48
N SER A 42 -6.29 6.77 0.19
CA SER A 42 -7.14 7.78 -0.42
C SER A 42 -6.80 9.15 0.18
N ILE A 43 -6.67 10.16 -0.66
CA ILE A 43 -6.51 11.57 -0.27
C ILE A 43 -7.45 12.40 -1.13
N ASP A 44 -8.34 13.16 -0.49
CA ASP A 44 -9.38 13.95 -1.15
C ASP A 44 -9.63 15.27 -0.39
N GLU A 45 -10.67 16.01 -0.81
CA GLU A 45 -11.11 17.26 -0.18
C GLU A 45 -9.97 18.32 -0.06
N PHE A 46 -9.14 18.41 -1.12
CA PHE A 46 -8.06 19.38 -1.16
C PHE A 46 -8.58 20.82 -1.11
N SER A 47 -8.07 21.63 -0.19
CA SER A 47 -8.41 23.07 -0.12
C SER A 47 -7.88 23.88 -1.29
N ILE A 48 -6.84 23.38 -1.97
CA ILE A 48 -6.15 23.99 -3.10
C ILE A 48 -5.99 22.92 -4.17
N LEU A 49 -6.36 23.21 -5.41
CA LEU A 49 -6.28 22.21 -6.49
C LEU A 49 -4.82 21.83 -6.82
N PRO A 50 -4.52 20.53 -6.90
CA PRO A 50 -3.22 20.04 -7.33
C PRO A 50 -2.90 20.46 -8.77
N GLN A 51 -1.61 20.60 -9.08
CA GLN A 51 -1.05 20.87 -10.39
C GLN A 51 0.00 19.81 -10.75
N ASP A 52 0.08 19.49 -12.04
CA ASP A 52 1.03 18.54 -12.60
C ASP A 52 1.03 17.18 -11.86
N PRO A 53 -0.13 16.48 -11.77
CA PRO A 53 -0.16 15.15 -11.18
C PRO A 53 0.68 14.19 -12.03
N ASP A 54 1.51 13.41 -11.35
CA ASP A 54 2.34 12.37 -11.92
C ASP A 54 2.20 11.09 -11.11
N GLY A 55 2.40 9.95 -11.76
CA GLY A 55 2.30 8.67 -11.08
C GLY A 55 2.90 7.53 -11.89
N ASP A 56 3.49 6.59 -11.17
CA ASP A 56 4.03 5.36 -11.73
C ASP A 56 3.68 4.18 -10.80
N SER A 57 3.64 2.98 -11.38
CA SER A 57 3.45 1.76 -10.60
C SER A 57 4.18 0.60 -11.23
N PHE A 58 4.74 -0.26 -10.40
CA PHE A 58 5.41 -1.48 -10.80
C PHE A 58 4.75 -2.69 -10.15
N ARG A 59 4.74 -3.80 -10.90
CA ARG A 59 4.15 -5.08 -10.51
C ARG A 59 5.06 -6.16 -11.03
N ASP A 60 5.47 -7.06 -10.16
CA ASP A 60 6.28 -8.22 -10.53
C ASP A 60 5.81 -9.45 -9.79
N ALA A 61 5.98 -10.59 -10.45
CA ALA A 61 5.60 -11.87 -9.91
C ALA A 61 6.54 -12.95 -10.42
N ILE A 62 7.09 -13.73 -9.49
CA ILE A 62 7.94 -14.86 -9.78
C ILE A 62 7.34 -16.07 -9.09
N ALA A 63 7.03 -17.10 -9.87
CA ALA A 63 6.60 -18.38 -9.36
C ALA A 63 7.35 -19.51 -10.06
N PHE A 64 7.84 -20.48 -9.30
CA PHE A 64 8.45 -21.69 -9.86
C PHE A 64 8.21 -22.92 -8.99
N THR A 65 8.20 -24.06 -9.65
CA THR A 65 8.09 -25.38 -9.03
C THR A 65 9.27 -26.24 -9.48
N GLY A 66 9.78 -27.06 -8.56
CA GLY A 66 10.89 -27.97 -8.81
C GLY A 66 10.45 -29.40 -9.15
N ASN A 67 9.17 -29.72 -8.94
CA ASN A 67 8.60 -31.05 -9.10
C ASN A 67 7.22 -30.97 -9.80
N ASP A 68 6.81 -32.05 -10.44
CA ASP A 68 5.54 -32.14 -11.18
C ASP A 68 4.29 -32.13 -10.28
N ASP A 69 4.44 -32.52 -9.00
CA ASP A 69 3.36 -32.61 -8.01
C ASP A 69 3.25 -31.34 -7.15
N SER A 70 3.70 -30.18 -7.65
CA SER A 70 3.76 -28.94 -6.86
C SER A 70 3.23 -27.76 -7.64
N VAL A 71 2.64 -26.81 -6.92
CA VAL A 71 1.99 -25.63 -7.47
C VAL A 71 2.60 -24.40 -6.80
N ALA A 72 2.85 -23.37 -7.59
CA ALA A 72 3.27 -22.05 -7.12
C ALA A 72 2.49 -21.00 -7.90
N ASN A 73 1.88 -20.05 -7.20
CA ASN A 73 1.30 -18.86 -7.80
C ASN A 73 1.88 -17.63 -7.10
N ALA A 74 2.05 -16.56 -7.85
CA ALA A 74 2.41 -15.26 -7.33
C ALA A 74 1.79 -14.20 -8.21
N ASN A 75 1.40 -13.09 -7.60
CA ASN A 75 0.77 -11.98 -8.30
C ASN A 75 1.06 -10.65 -7.57
N GLY A 76 1.09 -9.58 -8.35
CA GLY A 76 1.15 -8.21 -7.88
C GLY A 76 0.18 -7.40 -8.72
N ASP A 77 -0.76 -6.72 -8.07
CA ASP A 77 -1.81 -5.97 -8.76
C ASP A 77 -2.10 -4.64 -8.04
N GLY A 78 -2.85 -3.76 -8.70
CA GLY A 78 -3.31 -2.52 -8.09
C GLY A 78 -3.86 -1.50 -9.07
N THR A 79 -4.18 -0.33 -8.57
CA THR A 79 -4.63 0.83 -9.32
C THR A 79 -4.07 2.10 -8.68
N LEU A 80 -3.64 3.02 -9.53
CA LEU A 80 -3.30 4.39 -9.17
C LEU A 80 -4.23 5.30 -9.98
N ALA A 81 -4.96 6.17 -9.29
CA ALA A 81 -5.80 7.18 -9.91
C ALA A 81 -5.56 8.52 -9.23
N PHE A 82 -5.08 9.50 -10.00
CA PHE A 82 -5.09 10.90 -9.60
C PHE A 82 -6.09 11.63 -10.49
N VAL A 83 -7.23 12.03 -9.93
CA VAL A 83 -8.33 12.65 -10.65
C VAL A 83 -8.42 14.12 -10.27
N ILE A 84 -8.55 15.00 -11.27
CA ILE A 84 -8.77 16.43 -11.07
C ILE A 84 -10.00 16.82 -11.89
N GLU A 85 -11.05 17.25 -11.19
CA GLU A 85 -12.27 17.83 -11.76
C GLU A 85 -12.34 19.33 -11.42
N GLU A 86 -13.26 20.07 -12.07
CA GLU A 86 -13.24 21.55 -12.10
C GLU A 86 -12.99 22.25 -10.75
N ASN A 87 -13.49 21.70 -9.65
CA ASN A 87 -13.28 22.23 -8.30
C ASN A 87 -12.97 21.15 -7.27
N ASP A 88 -12.50 19.98 -7.70
CA ASP A 88 -12.26 18.84 -6.81
C ASP A 88 -11.06 18.01 -7.31
N ALA A 89 -10.40 17.31 -6.40
CA ALA A 89 -9.34 16.38 -6.75
C ALA A 89 -9.28 15.22 -5.75
N SER A 90 -8.88 14.05 -6.24
CA SER A 90 -8.62 12.88 -5.40
C SER A 90 -7.38 12.14 -5.88
N LEU A 91 -6.72 11.48 -4.94
CA LEU A 91 -5.66 10.51 -5.17
C LEU A 91 -6.05 9.20 -4.49
N ASP A 92 -6.14 8.14 -5.27
CA ASP A 92 -6.44 6.79 -4.80
C ASP A 92 -5.33 5.82 -5.25
N LEU A 93 -4.74 5.12 -4.29
CA LEU A 93 -3.75 4.05 -4.48
C LEU A 93 -4.25 2.77 -3.81
N ASP A 94 -4.59 1.76 -4.60
CA ASP A 94 -5.01 0.46 -4.08
C ASP A 94 -4.11 -0.63 -4.67
N PHE A 95 -3.30 -1.28 -3.83
CA PHE A 95 -2.29 -2.24 -4.29
C PHE A 95 -2.32 -3.50 -3.45
N THR A 96 -2.05 -4.62 -4.10
CA THR A 96 -2.00 -5.93 -3.47
C THR A 96 -0.82 -6.74 -4.01
N SER A 97 -0.31 -7.66 -3.21
CA SER A 97 0.51 -8.76 -3.69
C SER A 97 0.12 -10.04 -2.97
N ASP A 98 0.16 -11.16 -3.69
CA ASP A 98 -0.14 -12.47 -3.14
C ASP A 98 0.85 -13.52 -3.65
N ALA A 99 1.09 -14.52 -2.81
CA ALA A 99 1.84 -15.70 -3.18
C ALA A 99 1.24 -16.93 -2.50
N SER A 100 1.19 -18.04 -3.22
CA SER A 100 0.67 -19.31 -2.70
C SER A 100 1.39 -20.50 -3.27
N GLY A 101 1.38 -21.60 -2.52
CA GLY A 101 1.97 -22.86 -2.98
C GLY A 101 1.37 -24.10 -2.32
N ASP A 102 1.54 -25.23 -2.99
CA ASP A 102 1.22 -26.57 -2.48
C ASP A 102 2.23 -27.59 -3.01
N GLY A 103 2.49 -28.62 -2.22
CA GLY A 103 3.51 -29.64 -2.49
C GLY A 103 4.90 -29.25 -1.96
N SER A 104 5.94 -29.67 -2.67
CA SER A 104 7.34 -29.51 -2.23
C SER A 104 8.18 -28.83 -3.31
N ASN A 105 9.26 -28.14 -2.92
CA ASN A 105 10.13 -27.44 -3.87
C ASN A 105 9.37 -26.38 -4.69
N TYR A 106 8.64 -25.49 -4.03
CA TYR A 106 8.02 -24.34 -4.69
C TYR A 106 8.57 -23.02 -4.14
N PHE A 107 8.40 -21.97 -4.93
CA PHE A 107 8.63 -20.59 -4.53
C PHE A 107 7.65 -19.69 -5.25
N GLY A 108 7.08 -18.74 -4.52
CA GLY A 108 6.27 -17.65 -5.03
C GLY A 108 6.72 -16.33 -4.41
N LEU A 109 6.85 -15.29 -5.22
CA LEU A 109 7.11 -13.92 -4.81
C LEU A 109 6.23 -12.99 -5.64
N GLY A 110 5.26 -12.35 -5.00
CA GLY A 110 4.47 -11.26 -5.56
C GLY A 110 4.99 -9.94 -5.01
N GLN A 111 5.09 -8.92 -5.87
CA GLN A 111 5.48 -7.57 -5.47
C GLN A 111 4.66 -6.53 -6.23
N SER A 112 4.27 -5.48 -5.53
CA SER A 112 3.72 -4.29 -6.15
C SER A 112 4.18 -3.02 -5.45
N ASP A 113 4.44 -1.99 -6.23
CA ASP A 113 4.81 -0.67 -5.73
C ASP A 113 4.16 0.44 -6.55
N SER A 114 3.95 1.57 -5.90
CA SER A 114 3.39 2.74 -6.55
C SER A 114 3.97 4.02 -5.99
N PHE A 115 3.97 5.03 -6.84
CA PHE A 115 4.36 6.39 -6.53
C PHE A 115 3.38 7.34 -7.20
N ALA A 116 2.88 8.32 -6.45
CA ALA A 116 2.14 9.45 -6.98
C ALA A 116 2.73 10.75 -6.45
N SER A 117 2.67 11.82 -7.26
CA SER A 117 3.14 13.14 -6.87
C SER A 117 2.28 14.22 -7.49
N SER A 118 2.17 15.34 -6.79
CA SER A 118 1.55 16.56 -7.32
C SER A 118 2.08 17.80 -6.61
N ILE A 119 1.90 18.96 -7.24
CA ILE A 119 2.33 20.25 -6.73
C ILE A 119 1.12 21.11 -6.33
N PHE A 120 1.26 21.90 -5.27
CA PHE A 120 0.29 22.88 -4.81
C PHE A 120 0.98 24.23 -4.70
N PHE A 121 0.37 25.27 -5.25
CA PHE A 121 0.84 26.65 -5.09
C PHE A 121 0.01 27.31 -4.01
N VAL A 122 0.61 27.49 -2.83
CA VAL A 122 -0.05 28.04 -1.65
C VAL A 122 0.35 29.50 -1.50
N ASP A 123 -0.61 30.41 -1.50
CA ASP A 123 -0.33 31.83 -1.27
C ASP A 123 0.00 32.12 0.19
N SER A 124 0.59 33.30 0.43
CA SER A 124 0.93 33.75 1.79
C SER A 124 -0.31 33.85 2.68
N ASN A 125 -0.23 33.23 3.85
CA ASN A 125 -1.29 33.10 4.86
C ASN A 125 -2.48 32.23 4.41
N GLU A 126 -2.31 31.40 3.38
CA GLU A 126 -3.26 30.35 3.04
C GLU A 126 -2.91 29.01 3.70
N THR A 127 -3.91 28.13 3.76
CA THR A 127 -3.80 26.80 4.35
C THR A 127 -3.99 25.75 3.27
N LEU A 128 -3.00 24.87 3.12
CA LEU A 128 -3.19 23.61 2.42
C LEU A 128 -3.83 22.61 3.40
N SER A 129 -4.93 22.01 3.01
CA SER A 129 -5.56 20.91 3.74
C SER A 129 -6.12 19.87 2.80
N PHE A 130 -6.26 18.65 3.33
CA PHE A 130 -6.88 17.50 2.67
C PHE A 130 -7.23 16.47 3.73
N ASP A 131 -8.19 15.62 3.40
CA ASP A 131 -8.55 14.45 4.20
C ASP A 131 -7.78 13.23 3.67
N PHE A 132 -7.58 12.22 4.51
CA PHE A 132 -6.90 10.99 4.14
C PHE A 132 -7.52 9.76 4.79
N ALA A 133 -7.43 8.63 4.08
CA ALA A 133 -7.71 7.30 4.58
C ALA A 133 -6.57 6.36 4.18
N VAL A 134 -6.04 5.63 5.15
CA VAL A 134 -4.91 4.70 4.99
C VAL A 134 -5.35 3.34 5.52
N SER A 135 -5.15 2.28 4.74
CA SER A 135 -5.42 0.91 5.14
C SER A 135 -4.26 -0.01 4.80
N LEU A 136 -3.95 -0.95 5.69
CA LEU A 136 -3.07 -2.08 5.44
C LEU A 136 -3.75 -3.35 5.93
N ALA A 137 -3.62 -4.42 5.15
CA ALA A 137 -3.97 -5.76 5.59
C ALA A 137 -2.85 -6.74 5.19
N LEU A 138 -2.52 -7.64 6.10
CA LEU A 138 -1.50 -8.66 5.93
C LEU A 138 -2.06 -9.99 6.42
N GLU A 139 -1.84 -11.05 5.64
CA GLU A 139 -2.24 -12.41 6.00
C GLU A 139 -1.18 -13.41 5.58
N ASN A 140 -0.86 -14.32 6.49
CA ASN A 140 -0.06 -15.50 6.21
C ASN A 140 -0.79 -16.76 6.67
N SER A 141 -0.61 -17.85 5.93
CA SER A 141 -1.00 -19.18 6.40
C SER A 141 -0.05 -20.25 5.91
N VAL A 142 0.25 -21.22 6.78
CA VAL A 142 0.99 -22.47 6.48
C VAL A 142 0.22 -23.67 7.04
N ASN A 143 0.22 -24.79 6.34
CA ASN A 143 -0.45 -26.01 6.83
C ASN A 143 0.29 -26.66 8.00
N SER A 144 1.62 -26.64 7.98
CA SER A 144 2.45 -27.11 9.08
C SER A 144 3.83 -26.45 9.09
N ASP A 145 4.50 -26.52 10.23
CA ASP A 145 5.85 -26.00 10.45
C ASP A 145 6.90 -26.60 9.50
N LEU A 146 6.59 -27.73 8.85
CA LEU A 146 7.48 -28.41 7.91
C LEU A 146 7.21 -28.04 6.45
N ASP A 147 6.07 -27.39 6.18
CA ASP A 147 5.55 -27.23 4.82
C ASP A 147 6.13 -26.00 4.11
N GLY A 148 6.47 -24.92 4.82
CA GLY A 148 7.08 -23.77 4.16
C GLY A 148 7.31 -22.54 5.02
N SER A 149 8.09 -21.59 4.49
CA SER A 149 8.29 -20.26 5.08
C SER A 149 7.49 -19.22 4.34
N VAL A 150 6.94 -18.27 5.10
CA VAL A 150 6.16 -17.16 4.57
C VAL A 150 6.67 -15.85 5.13
N ASN A 151 6.81 -14.86 4.26
CA ASN A 151 7.03 -13.47 4.66
C ASN A 151 6.08 -12.59 3.87
N THR A 152 5.41 -11.68 4.58
CA THR A 152 4.56 -10.64 4.00
C THR A 152 5.00 -9.30 4.54
N PHE A 153 5.13 -8.31 3.66
CA PHE A 153 5.44 -6.94 4.01
C PHE A 153 4.51 -5.99 3.26
N SER A 154 4.02 -4.97 3.96
CA SER A 154 3.17 -3.93 3.39
C SER A 154 3.56 -2.57 3.94
N GLY A 155 3.48 -1.53 3.12
CA GLY A 155 3.82 -0.18 3.50
C GLY A 155 3.12 0.86 2.65
N VAL A 156 2.62 1.90 3.29
CA VAL A 156 1.95 3.03 2.65
C VAL A 156 2.36 4.31 3.33
N SER A 157 2.64 5.35 2.55
CA SER A 157 2.98 6.66 3.09
C SER A 157 2.58 7.80 2.17
N PHE A 158 2.45 8.98 2.75
CA PHE A 158 2.50 10.22 2.02
C PHE A 158 3.32 11.27 2.76
N ALA A 159 3.99 12.14 2.01
CA ALA A 159 4.89 13.16 2.51
C ALA A 159 4.68 14.49 1.79
N LEU A 160 4.95 15.58 2.52
CA LEU A 160 4.91 16.95 2.02
C LEU A 160 6.32 17.54 1.99
N PHE A 161 6.63 18.25 0.90
CA PHE A 161 7.90 18.97 0.71
C PHE A 161 7.63 20.40 0.27
N ASP A 162 8.43 21.35 0.75
CA ASP A 162 8.59 22.64 0.10
C ASP A 162 9.55 22.45 -1.08
N ASP A 163 9.00 22.48 -2.29
CA ASP A 163 9.68 22.18 -3.55
C ASP A 163 10.75 23.23 -3.89
N LEU A 164 10.47 24.51 -3.58
CA LEU A 164 11.38 25.61 -3.90
C LEU A 164 12.60 25.63 -2.97
N ASN A 165 12.40 25.21 -1.71
CA ASN A 165 13.45 25.20 -0.68
C ASN A 165 14.02 23.81 -0.40
N ASP A 166 13.60 22.77 -1.15
CA ASP A 166 13.97 21.36 -0.97
C ASP A 166 13.87 20.91 0.50
N THR A 167 12.81 21.35 1.18
CA THR A 167 12.63 21.15 2.63
C THR A 167 11.52 20.14 2.89
N PHE A 168 11.82 19.10 3.66
CA PHE A 168 10.82 18.14 4.14
C PHE A 168 9.91 18.78 5.19
N LEU A 169 8.60 18.76 4.94
CA LEU A 169 7.59 19.34 5.82
C LEU A 169 7.02 18.29 6.77
N GLY A 170 6.91 17.04 6.31
CA GLY A 170 6.52 15.90 7.14
C GLY A 170 6.01 14.72 6.31
N GLU A 171 5.73 13.63 7.00
CA GLU A 171 5.22 12.36 6.47
C GLU A 171 4.18 11.77 7.44
N LEU A 172 3.24 11.02 6.86
CA LEU A 172 2.50 9.95 7.53
C LEU A 172 2.88 8.64 6.85
N ARG A 173 3.19 7.63 7.66
CA ARG A 173 3.60 6.31 7.17
C ARG A 173 3.01 5.21 8.04
N ALA A 174 2.53 4.16 7.40
CA ALA A 174 2.11 2.94 8.04
C ALA A 174 2.78 1.73 7.38
N ILE A 175 3.13 0.73 8.19
CA ILE A 175 3.95 -0.42 7.80
C ILE A 175 3.43 -1.65 8.53
N GLY A 176 3.42 -2.78 7.86
CA GLY A 176 3.24 -4.10 8.46
C GLY A 176 4.26 -5.12 7.95
N ASN A 177 4.59 -6.10 8.78
CA ASN A 177 5.37 -7.29 8.43
C ASN A 177 4.83 -8.49 9.18
N LEU A 178 4.72 -9.65 8.51
CA LEU A 178 4.39 -10.94 9.11
C LEU A 178 5.43 -12.00 8.68
N ASP A 179 5.97 -12.74 9.64
CA ASP A 179 7.03 -13.74 9.50
C ASP A 179 6.54 -15.12 9.97
N THR A 180 5.79 -15.85 9.13
CA THR A 180 5.27 -17.18 9.54
C THR A 180 6.24 -18.29 9.19
N ASN A 181 6.63 -19.05 10.21
CA ASN A 181 7.42 -20.27 10.06
C ASN A 181 8.74 -20.07 9.27
N LEU A 182 9.48 -19.00 9.58
CA LEU A 182 10.80 -18.74 9.01
C LEU A 182 11.89 -19.69 9.55
N ALA A 183 12.78 -20.15 8.67
CA ALA A 183 13.84 -21.12 8.97
C ALA A 183 14.83 -20.69 10.07
N ASP A 184 15.00 -19.38 10.26
CA ASP A 184 15.90 -18.79 11.25
C ASP A 184 15.23 -18.60 12.62
N GLY A 185 13.91 -18.82 12.72
CA GLY A 185 13.13 -18.63 13.94
C GLY A 185 13.06 -17.18 14.41
N ILE A 186 13.32 -16.22 13.52
CA ILE A 186 13.21 -14.79 13.83
C ILE A 186 11.77 -14.37 13.54
N ASP A 187 11.06 -14.02 14.59
CA ASP A 187 9.75 -13.37 14.53
C ASP A 187 9.97 -11.84 14.59
N ASN A 188 9.55 -11.14 13.52
CA ASN A 188 9.49 -9.68 13.48
C ASN A 188 8.09 -9.19 13.10
N ASP A 189 7.06 -9.88 13.57
CA ASP A 189 5.69 -9.46 13.36
C ASP A 189 5.50 -8.06 13.91
N THR A 190 5.05 -7.16 13.05
CA THR A 190 4.84 -5.76 13.40
C THR A 190 3.78 -5.13 12.55
N ILE A 191 3.02 -4.21 13.14
CA ILE A 191 2.18 -3.28 12.41
C ILE A 191 2.14 -1.97 13.19
N PHE A 192 2.35 -0.85 12.50
CA PHE A 192 2.30 0.47 13.14
C PHE A 192 2.12 1.59 12.13
N ALA A 193 1.61 2.72 12.61
CA ALA A 193 1.62 3.98 11.89
C ALA A 193 2.38 5.06 12.69
N THR A 194 3.03 5.96 11.97
CA THR A 194 3.76 7.10 12.51
C THR A 194 3.50 8.34 11.67
N SER A 195 3.51 9.52 12.30
CA SER A 195 3.45 10.78 11.57
C SER A 195 4.15 11.89 12.32
N ASN A 196 4.76 12.82 11.58
CA ASN A 196 5.25 14.10 12.09
C ASN A 196 4.52 15.31 11.45
N LEU A 197 3.49 15.07 10.63
CA LEU A 197 2.61 16.10 10.07
C LEU A 197 1.58 16.63 11.08
N ASN A 198 1.51 16.04 12.29
CA ASN A 198 0.51 16.32 13.31
C ASN A 198 -0.94 16.29 12.77
N PRO A 199 -1.37 15.17 12.14
CA PRO A 199 -2.72 15.03 11.62
C PRO A 199 -3.78 15.17 12.72
N ALA A 200 -4.95 15.67 12.36
CA ALA A 200 -6.16 15.45 13.14
C ALA A 200 -6.68 14.05 12.81
N ILE A 201 -6.56 13.11 13.74
CA ILE A 201 -7.00 11.72 13.56
C ILE A 201 -8.47 11.59 13.93
N ASP A 202 -9.27 11.06 13.00
CA ASP A 202 -10.69 10.79 13.19
C ASP A 202 -10.93 9.35 13.68
N SER A 203 -10.24 8.37 13.07
CA SER A 203 -10.23 6.98 13.51
C SER A 203 -8.84 6.37 13.39
N PHE A 204 -8.58 5.39 14.27
CA PHE A 204 -7.39 4.57 14.29
C PHE A 204 -7.82 3.21 14.83
N ASP A 205 -7.76 2.19 13.97
CA ASP A 205 -8.14 0.83 14.31
C ASP A 205 -7.01 -0.12 13.90
N ASP A 206 -6.59 -0.99 14.82
CA ASP A 206 -5.59 -2.02 14.59
C ASP A 206 -6.08 -3.38 15.10
N GLU A 207 -5.88 -4.43 14.30
CA GLU A 207 -6.15 -5.81 14.67
C GLU A 207 -4.94 -6.68 14.34
N GLN A 208 -4.56 -7.56 15.27
CA GLN A 208 -3.39 -8.41 15.11
C GLN A 208 -3.57 -9.77 15.76
N ILE A 209 -3.18 -10.80 15.02
CA ILE A 209 -3.04 -12.19 15.46
C ILE A 209 -1.67 -12.66 14.99
N PHE A 210 -0.72 -12.70 15.92
CA PHE A 210 0.65 -13.13 15.66
C PHE A 210 0.90 -14.54 16.21
N GLY A 211 1.84 -15.24 15.59
CA GLY A 211 2.26 -16.59 15.94
C GLY A 211 1.36 -17.69 15.39
N GLY A 212 1.92 -18.90 15.36
CA GLY A 212 1.25 -20.11 14.90
C GLY A 212 1.36 -20.30 13.40
N ASN A 213 0.33 -20.91 12.81
CA ASN A 213 0.29 -21.29 11.40
C ASN A 213 -0.56 -20.34 10.54
N GLN A 214 -1.19 -19.37 11.19
CA GLN A 214 -2.06 -18.37 10.59
C GLN A 214 -1.82 -17.07 11.33
N GLU A 215 -1.36 -16.07 10.60
CA GLU A 215 -1.05 -14.75 11.14
C GLU A 215 -1.79 -13.70 10.34
N PHE A 216 -2.26 -12.67 11.04
CA PHE A 216 -3.04 -11.59 10.48
C PHE A 216 -2.66 -10.27 11.14
N ALA A 217 -2.59 -9.21 10.35
CA ALA A 217 -2.48 -7.85 10.85
C ALA A 217 -3.24 -6.88 9.95
N SER A 218 -4.01 -5.97 10.53
CA SER A 218 -4.62 -4.86 9.80
C SER A 218 -4.51 -3.56 10.57
N LEU A 219 -4.45 -2.46 9.82
CA LEU A 219 -4.40 -1.11 10.36
C LEU A 219 -5.16 -0.16 9.44
N ASP A 220 -6.10 0.56 10.02
CA ASP A 220 -6.92 1.58 9.35
C ASP A 220 -6.77 2.92 10.08
N VAL A 221 -6.44 3.97 9.34
CA VAL A 221 -6.29 5.33 9.88
C VAL A 221 -6.96 6.32 8.95
N THR A 222 -7.88 7.11 9.49
CA THR A 222 -8.47 8.25 8.78
C THR A 222 -8.24 9.55 9.53
N GLY A 223 -8.13 10.65 8.80
CA GLY A 223 -7.98 11.96 9.41
C GLY A 223 -7.79 13.06 8.37
N SER A 224 -7.27 14.19 8.83
CA SER A 224 -7.00 15.35 7.98
C SER A 224 -5.67 16.02 8.30
N ILE A 225 -5.07 16.65 7.28
CA ILE A 225 -3.89 17.50 7.39
C ILE A 225 -4.30 18.95 7.17
N GLN A 226 -3.73 19.87 7.97
CA GLN A 226 -3.86 21.31 7.76
C GLN A 226 -2.53 22.00 8.04
N GLN A 227 -1.99 22.70 7.04
CA GLN A 227 -0.74 23.44 7.16
C GLN A 227 -0.88 24.84 6.57
N THR A 228 -0.66 25.85 7.40
CA THR A 228 -0.66 27.26 7.00
C THR A 228 0.75 27.74 6.69
N PHE A 229 0.90 28.45 5.57
CA PHE A 229 2.19 28.97 5.11
C PHE A 229 2.23 30.49 5.25
N THR A 230 3.27 31.05 5.88
CA THR A 230 3.37 32.51 6.08
C THR A 230 3.86 33.24 4.84
N GLU A 231 4.53 32.54 3.93
CA GLU A 231 5.03 33.06 2.66
C GLU A 231 4.47 32.19 1.53
N PRO A 232 4.46 32.67 0.26
CA PRO A 232 4.07 31.83 -0.86
C PRO A 232 4.98 30.60 -0.96
N THR A 233 4.40 29.41 -1.02
CA THR A 233 5.14 28.14 -1.00
C THR A 233 4.62 27.20 -2.08
N GLN A 234 5.55 26.53 -2.76
CA GLN A 234 5.23 25.42 -3.66
C GLN A 234 5.35 24.12 -2.86
N VAL A 235 4.23 23.51 -2.53
CA VAL A 235 4.20 22.26 -1.76
C VAL A 235 4.11 21.09 -2.73
N ARG A 236 4.97 20.09 -2.58
CA ARG A 236 4.89 18.82 -3.30
C ARG A 236 4.33 17.75 -2.36
N LEU A 237 3.24 17.12 -2.75
CA LEU A 237 2.76 15.87 -2.17
C LEU A 237 3.42 14.71 -2.88
N GLN A 238 3.93 13.74 -2.13
CA GLN A 238 4.40 12.45 -2.64
C GLN A 238 3.73 11.34 -1.86
N ALA A 239 3.16 10.36 -2.55
CA ALA A 239 2.50 9.21 -1.95
C ALA A 239 3.09 7.93 -2.51
N ASN A 240 3.21 6.90 -1.66
CA ASN A 240 3.82 5.63 -2.02
C ASN A 240 3.05 4.47 -1.41
N THR A 241 2.98 3.35 -2.15
CA THR A 241 2.61 2.04 -1.60
C THR A 241 3.64 0.99 -1.99
N PHE A 242 3.78 -0.05 -1.17
CA PHE A 242 4.68 -1.15 -1.41
C PHE A 242 4.14 -2.42 -0.73
N ASN A 243 3.99 -3.50 -1.49
CA ASN A 243 3.49 -4.79 -1.03
C ASN A 243 4.44 -5.91 -1.50
N VAL A 244 4.72 -6.84 -0.61
CA VAL A 244 5.49 -8.05 -0.89
C VAL A 244 4.84 -9.24 -0.20
N SER A 245 4.68 -10.31 -0.95
CA SER A 245 4.17 -11.59 -0.47
C SER A 245 5.07 -12.70 -0.97
N CYS A 246 5.63 -13.49 -0.07
CA CYS A 246 6.59 -14.53 -0.38
C CYS A 246 6.22 -15.85 0.28
N THR A 247 6.26 -16.94 -0.49
CA THR A 247 6.05 -18.30 0.01
C THR A 247 7.13 -19.23 -0.53
N GLN A 248 7.53 -20.22 0.27
CA GLN A 248 8.47 -21.24 -0.19
C GLN A 248 8.35 -22.55 0.58
N ALA A 249 8.51 -23.67 -0.13
CA ALA A 249 8.79 -24.98 0.45
C ALA A 249 10.00 -25.67 -0.19
N PRO A 250 10.76 -26.51 0.54
CA PRO A 250 10.75 -26.65 2.00
C PRO A 250 11.52 -25.49 2.67
N GLN A 251 11.30 -25.30 3.99
CA GLN A 251 12.02 -24.35 4.85
C GLN A 251 13.53 -24.71 4.93
N THR A 252 14.31 -24.39 3.90
CA THR A 252 15.71 -24.86 3.74
C THR A 252 16.69 -23.78 3.31
N SER A 253 16.18 -22.71 2.73
CA SER A 253 16.85 -21.44 2.43
C SER A 253 15.85 -20.34 2.77
N ASN A 254 16.30 -19.13 3.12
CA ASN A 254 15.41 -17.99 3.34
C ASN A 254 15.57 -16.99 2.15
N PRO A 255 15.11 -17.30 0.93
CA PRO A 255 14.92 -16.35 -0.16
C PRO A 255 13.76 -15.39 0.11
N CYS A 256 12.84 -15.74 1.02
CA CYS A 256 11.86 -14.82 1.60
C CYS A 256 12.49 -13.89 2.66
N VAL A 257 13.83 -13.85 2.81
CA VAL A 257 14.50 -12.85 3.66
C VAL A 257 14.22 -11.46 3.10
N ARG A 258 13.57 -10.66 3.95
CA ARG A 258 13.57 -9.20 3.99
C ARG A 258 14.09 -8.57 2.70
N THR A 259 13.16 -8.21 1.81
CA THR A 259 13.35 -6.94 1.12
C THR A 259 13.50 -5.92 2.22
N ALA A 260 14.74 -5.45 2.43
CA ALA A 260 15.03 -4.49 3.48
C ALA A 260 13.99 -3.38 3.37
N VAL A 261 13.23 -3.16 4.46
CA VAL A 261 12.57 -1.86 4.67
C VAL A 261 13.62 -0.84 4.29
N PRO A 262 13.38 0.07 3.33
CA PRO A 262 14.37 1.10 2.99
C PRO A 262 14.49 2.06 4.18
N GLU A 263 15.15 1.62 5.25
CA GLU A 263 15.55 2.47 6.36
C GLU A 263 16.79 3.22 5.90
N SER A 264 16.58 4.27 5.12
CA SER A 264 17.60 5.29 5.04
C SER A 264 17.39 6.26 6.19
N ASN A 265 18.36 6.35 7.09
CA ASN A 265 18.47 7.41 8.10
C ASN A 265 18.73 8.82 7.48
N ASN A 266 18.47 9.00 6.19
CA ASN A 266 18.57 10.25 5.44
C ASN A 266 17.33 10.34 4.54
N ILE A 267 16.50 11.38 4.71
CA ILE A 267 15.25 11.60 3.94
C ILE A 267 15.45 11.48 2.39
N VAL A 268 16.65 11.78 1.88
CA VAL A 268 17.03 11.63 0.45
C VAL A 268 17.18 10.16 0.01
N GLY A 269 17.53 9.26 0.93
CA GLY A 269 17.66 7.84 0.66
C GLY A 269 16.32 7.09 0.65
N LEU A 270 15.23 7.69 1.13
CA LEU A 270 13.92 7.04 1.20
C LEU A 270 13.25 7.05 -0.17
N ILE A 271 13.38 8.17 -0.89
CA ILE A 271 12.95 8.32 -2.29
C ILE A 271 13.82 7.46 -3.22
N LEU A 272 15.14 7.36 -2.96
CA LEU A 272 16.04 6.48 -3.73
C LEU A 272 15.97 5.01 -3.31
N GLY A 273 15.41 4.70 -2.14
CA GLY A 273 15.29 3.34 -1.61
C GLY A 273 14.26 2.53 -2.37
N PHE A 274 13.17 3.16 -2.83
CA PHE A 274 12.18 2.54 -3.71
C PHE A 274 12.59 2.60 -5.19
N ILE A 275 13.32 3.62 -5.64
CA ILE A 275 13.81 3.73 -7.03
C ILE A 275 15.03 2.82 -7.31
N GLY A 276 15.79 2.44 -6.27
CA GLY A 276 17.07 1.75 -6.37
C GLY A 276 17.04 0.32 -6.91
N ILE A 277 15.87 -0.32 -6.94
CA ILE A 277 15.73 -1.71 -7.45
C ILE A 277 15.43 -1.71 -8.97
N GLY A 278 14.70 -0.72 -9.47
CA GLY A 278 14.36 -0.62 -10.90
C GLY A 278 15.52 -0.23 -11.83
N LEU A 279 16.54 0.47 -11.32
CA LEU A 279 17.63 0.99 -12.16
C LEU A 279 18.78 0.00 -12.41
N PHE A 280 18.87 -1.13 -11.69
CA PHE A 280 19.91 -2.13 -11.94
C PHE A 280 19.55 -3.20 -12.98
N TYR A 281 18.29 -3.30 -13.41
CA TYR A 281 17.91 -4.27 -14.45
C TYR A 281 18.06 -3.76 -15.90
N ARG A 282 18.29 -2.46 -16.10
CA ARG A 282 18.46 -1.87 -17.43
C ARG A 282 19.93 -1.74 -17.86
N LYS A 283 20.69 -2.84 -17.80
CA LYS A 283 21.82 -3.06 -18.72
C LYS A 283 22.39 -4.49 -18.65
N ARG A 284 21.97 -5.35 -19.56
CA ARG A 284 22.85 -6.32 -20.26
C ARG A 284 22.10 -6.91 -21.46
N ASN A 285 22.58 -6.51 -22.64
CA ASN A 285 22.42 -7.06 -24.00
C ASN A 285 21.29 -8.06 -24.27
#